data_AF-A0A812JH09-F1
#
_entry.id   AF-A0A812JH09-F1
#
_cell.length_a   1.000
_cell.length_b   1.000
_cell.length_c   1.000
_cell.angle_alpha   90.00
_cell.angle_beta   90.00
_cell.angle_gamma   90.00
#
_symmetry.space_group_name_H-M   'P 1'
#
loop_
_entity.id
_entity.type
_entity.pdbx_description
1 polymer ?
#
loop_
_entity_poly.entity_id
_entity_poly.type
_entity_poly.pdbx_seq_one_letter_code
_entity_poly.pdbx_strand_id
1 'polypeptide(L)'
;MPSEVSGDFTRCFWILEKYKGQAFSEVAEAHFLEELDSSLQTVDVQYQKMLNERGKAAASSAWRFSRRSRAKLLELLAQHDKSTKFSLAKTWSRGHLNALPFFTGSQVCEQLRSLAGADARHTPYAMKPAMDAENFERTSYKFVMKSEDTVDFMCEVLPHLPLHIFKKDGQVLAATHSIYLDGEDLPLYHKKASKDPDGAVLLRLRWYDVDDPDAFYAETKVSKNKVTREPAKKTRARIEKSSLMDLLQGRGLLGSPILEEFAKKIGLLHATPVIRTTSRRVCFQVPDDASLRITVDLDFEAVLEGVSKGVWQFEKKLGPYVHFASQDAVQYPLAIVEIKVQGGGEYDPPMPAWLEKIVEAHNMVELEISKYLFAVAALLPNEIAYVPEWFHDSLALQTEVHQKKKPSVRIDPRTILKTENITLKWFGVATIPLGSVIVSSRRVSRTLHLVSLSFSILIIVYATRLYLLRVELLTNGKALLPDRKGMVLAAVCLCAYGILYTLMIDFE
;
A
#
# COMPACT_ATOMS: atom_id res chain seq x y z
N MET A 1 9.36 -19.84 -21.31
CA MET A 1 10.33 -19.67 -20.21
C MET A 1 11.68 -19.31 -20.82
N PRO A 2 12.49 -18.40 -20.24
CA PRO A 2 13.90 -18.32 -20.62
C PRO A 2 14.54 -19.68 -20.29
N SER A 3 15.20 -20.27 -21.28
CA SER A 3 15.71 -21.65 -21.30
C SER A 3 16.72 -21.96 -20.19
N GLU A 4 17.32 -20.95 -19.55
CA GLU A 4 18.39 -21.11 -18.56
C GLU A 4 17.92 -21.48 -17.15
N VAL A 5 16.64 -21.25 -16.79
CA VAL A 5 16.11 -21.57 -15.44
C VAL A 5 15.55 -23.00 -15.34
N SER A 6 15.36 -23.66 -16.48
CA SER A 6 14.61 -24.93 -16.56
C SER A 6 15.43 -26.19 -16.23
N GLY A 7 16.77 -26.13 -16.24
CA GLY A 7 17.62 -27.31 -16.03
C GLY A 7 17.72 -27.76 -14.56
N ASP A 8 17.87 -26.82 -13.63
CA ASP A 8 18.41 -27.16 -12.29
C ASP A 8 17.37 -27.09 -11.17
N PHE A 9 16.30 -26.32 -11.34
CA PHE A 9 15.11 -26.49 -10.50
C PHE A 9 14.37 -27.80 -10.81
N THR A 10 14.64 -28.39 -11.97
CA THR A 10 14.18 -29.73 -12.31
C THR A 10 14.73 -30.76 -11.33
N ARG A 11 15.95 -30.59 -10.80
CA ARG A 11 16.48 -31.48 -9.75
C ARG A 11 15.76 -31.29 -8.41
N CYS A 12 15.54 -30.05 -7.95
CA CYS A 12 14.71 -29.79 -6.77
C CYS A 12 13.29 -30.35 -6.95
N PHE A 13 12.70 -30.17 -8.12
CA PHE A 13 11.39 -30.72 -8.50
C PHE A 13 11.38 -32.25 -8.50
N TRP A 14 12.37 -32.91 -9.10
CA TRP A 14 12.50 -34.37 -9.12
C TRP A 14 12.76 -34.96 -7.74
N ILE A 15 13.53 -34.27 -6.89
CA ILE A 15 13.70 -34.65 -5.50
C ILE A 15 12.32 -34.56 -4.81
N LEU A 16 11.61 -33.43 -4.95
CA LEU A 16 10.29 -33.27 -4.32
C LEU A 16 9.23 -34.26 -4.86
N GLU A 17 9.25 -34.61 -6.14
CA GLU A 17 8.42 -35.66 -6.73
C GLU A 17 8.85 -37.08 -6.31
N LYS A 18 10.15 -37.35 -6.18
CA LYS A 18 10.69 -38.65 -5.73
C LYS A 18 10.18 -39.04 -4.35
N TYR A 19 10.03 -38.08 -3.45
CA TYR A 19 9.52 -38.31 -2.09
C TYR A 19 8.01 -38.01 -1.93
N LYS A 20 7.30 -37.73 -3.03
CA LYS A 20 5.86 -37.47 -3.02
C LYS A 20 5.08 -38.72 -2.61
N GLY A 21 4.28 -38.61 -1.54
CA GLY A 21 3.46 -39.70 -1.01
C GLY A 21 4.24 -40.79 -0.26
N GLN A 22 5.54 -40.61 0.01
CA GLN A 22 6.30 -41.52 0.89
C GLN A 22 6.03 -41.17 2.35
N ALA A 23 5.87 -42.19 3.20
CA ALA A 23 5.89 -42.00 4.65
C ALA A 23 7.34 -41.78 5.09
N PHE A 24 7.67 -40.57 5.53
CA PHE A 24 8.99 -40.26 6.04
C PHE A 24 9.26 -41.03 7.35
N SER A 25 10.22 -41.96 7.32
CA SER A 25 10.99 -42.30 8.52
C SER A 25 12.00 -41.19 8.78
N GLU A 26 12.49 -41.03 10.02
CA GLU A 26 13.51 -40.01 10.35
C GLU A 26 14.75 -40.10 9.44
N VAL A 27 15.10 -41.30 8.98
CA VAL A 27 16.22 -41.55 8.05
C VAL A 27 15.91 -41.09 6.62
N ALA A 28 14.68 -41.34 6.14
CA ALA A 28 14.26 -40.84 4.83
C ALA A 28 14.21 -39.30 4.81
N GLU A 29 13.86 -38.69 5.94
CA GLU A 29 13.82 -37.23 6.09
C GLU A 29 15.23 -36.68 5.95
N ALA A 30 16.18 -37.18 6.75
CA ALA A 30 17.58 -36.76 6.66
C ALA A 30 18.16 -36.85 5.23
N HIS A 31 17.87 -37.95 4.51
CA HIS A 31 18.36 -38.14 3.14
C HIS A 31 17.70 -37.20 2.11
N PHE A 32 16.39 -36.98 2.24
CA PHE A 32 15.69 -35.98 1.42
C PHE A 32 16.25 -34.57 1.67
N LEU A 33 16.50 -34.23 2.93
CA LEU A 33 17.06 -32.94 3.34
C LEU A 33 18.45 -32.72 2.75
N GLU A 34 19.30 -33.73 2.77
CA GLU A 34 20.64 -33.68 2.20
C GLU A 34 20.62 -33.54 0.67
N GLU A 35 19.76 -34.29 -0.03
CA GLU A 35 19.59 -34.17 -1.48
C GLU A 35 19.08 -32.77 -1.90
N LEU A 36 18.15 -32.21 -1.11
CA LEU A 36 17.58 -30.89 -1.38
C LEU A 36 18.57 -29.77 -1.05
N ASP A 37 19.33 -29.86 0.05
CA ASP A 37 20.38 -28.88 0.40
C ASP A 37 21.50 -28.86 -0.66
N SER A 38 21.95 -30.03 -1.12
CA SER A 38 22.92 -30.14 -2.23
C SER A 38 22.42 -29.46 -3.51
N SER A 39 21.12 -29.57 -3.80
CA SER A 39 20.52 -28.90 -4.95
C SER A 39 20.42 -27.39 -4.74
N LEU A 40 20.11 -26.93 -3.52
CA LEU A 40 20.08 -25.50 -3.17
C LEU A 40 21.47 -24.87 -3.21
N GLN A 41 22.52 -25.59 -2.85
CA GLN A 41 23.91 -25.13 -3.02
C GLN A 41 24.24 -24.90 -4.51
N THR A 42 23.75 -25.76 -5.40
CA THR A 42 23.93 -25.57 -6.86
C THR A 42 23.20 -24.31 -7.35
N VAL A 43 21.99 -24.06 -6.85
CA VAL A 43 21.22 -22.84 -7.12
C VAL A 43 21.95 -21.60 -6.60
N ASP A 44 22.55 -21.67 -5.40
CA ASP A 44 23.34 -20.57 -4.85
C ASP A 44 24.57 -20.27 -5.72
N VAL A 45 25.31 -21.29 -6.18
CA VAL A 45 26.46 -21.10 -7.10
C VAL A 45 26.05 -20.37 -8.38
N GLN A 46 24.90 -20.71 -8.97
CA GLN A 46 24.38 -19.99 -10.15
C GLN A 46 24.02 -18.54 -9.84
N TYR A 47 23.35 -18.33 -8.71
CA TYR A 47 23.03 -17.00 -8.23
C TYR A 47 24.30 -16.16 -8.00
N GLN A 48 25.34 -16.73 -7.39
CA GLN A 48 26.65 -16.08 -7.24
C GLN A 48 27.29 -15.78 -8.60
N LYS A 49 27.20 -16.70 -9.57
CA LYS A 49 27.70 -16.47 -10.94
C LYS A 49 27.02 -15.25 -11.59
N MET A 50 25.70 -15.13 -11.48
CA MET A 50 24.97 -13.97 -11.97
C MET A 50 25.41 -12.68 -11.26
N LEU A 51 25.58 -12.71 -9.93
CA LEU A 51 26.06 -11.55 -9.17
C LEU A 51 27.49 -11.14 -9.54
N ASN A 52 28.35 -12.11 -9.87
CA ASN A 52 29.75 -11.89 -10.26
C ASN A 52 29.90 -11.14 -11.59
N GLU A 53 28.92 -11.20 -12.49
CA GLU A 53 28.94 -10.46 -13.76
C GLU A 53 28.92 -8.94 -13.55
N ARG A 54 28.51 -8.47 -12.36
CA ARG A 54 28.41 -7.06 -11.93
C ARG A 54 27.52 -6.18 -12.83
N GLY A 55 26.76 -5.26 -12.22
CA GLY A 55 25.93 -4.29 -12.95
C GLY A 55 24.43 -4.43 -12.71
N LYS A 56 23.67 -3.44 -13.19
CA LYS A 56 22.22 -3.33 -12.96
C LYS A 56 21.43 -4.50 -13.55
N ALA A 57 21.78 -4.92 -14.76
CA ALA A 57 21.12 -6.05 -15.44
C ALA A 57 21.37 -7.38 -14.70
N ALA A 58 22.61 -7.62 -14.28
CA ALA A 58 23.01 -8.78 -13.49
C ALA A 58 22.26 -8.85 -12.15
N ALA A 59 22.23 -7.73 -11.40
CA ALA A 59 21.49 -7.62 -10.13
C ALA A 59 20.00 -7.94 -10.31
N SER A 60 19.39 -7.41 -11.38
CA SER A 60 17.96 -7.60 -11.68
C SER A 60 17.66 -9.04 -12.11
N SER A 61 18.51 -9.66 -12.92
CA SER A 61 18.38 -11.07 -13.31
C SER A 61 18.53 -12.01 -12.10
N ALA A 62 19.57 -11.80 -11.28
CA ALA A 62 19.80 -12.57 -10.05
C ALA A 62 18.62 -12.46 -9.08
N TRP A 63 18.03 -11.27 -8.96
CA TRP A 63 16.84 -11.03 -8.14
C TRP A 63 15.61 -11.79 -8.64
N ARG A 64 15.27 -11.66 -9.93
CA ARG A 64 14.13 -12.37 -10.51
C ARG A 64 14.31 -13.88 -10.40
N PHE A 65 15.52 -14.36 -10.62
CA PHE A 65 15.87 -15.77 -10.41
C PHE A 65 15.58 -16.19 -8.97
N SER A 66 16.12 -15.50 -7.97
CA SER A 66 15.85 -15.78 -6.55
C SER A 66 14.35 -15.82 -6.21
N ARG A 67 13.59 -14.82 -6.68
CA ARG A 67 12.14 -14.71 -6.39
C ARG A 67 11.33 -15.86 -6.98
N ARG A 68 11.59 -16.23 -8.24
CA ARG A 68 10.93 -17.35 -8.91
C ARG A 68 11.31 -18.68 -8.27
N SER A 69 12.59 -18.86 -7.96
CA SER A 69 13.11 -20.02 -7.26
C SER A 69 12.43 -20.22 -5.91
N ARG A 70 12.26 -19.14 -5.14
CA ARG A 70 11.57 -19.18 -3.84
C ARG A 70 10.11 -19.56 -3.99
N ALA A 71 9.39 -18.91 -4.90
CA ALA A 71 7.97 -19.19 -5.15
C ALA A 71 7.77 -20.66 -5.54
N LYS A 72 8.63 -21.20 -6.40
CA LYS A 72 8.53 -22.59 -6.84
C LYS A 72 8.82 -23.58 -5.72
N LEU A 73 9.85 -23.33 -4.91
CA LEU A 73 10.17 -24.18 -3.76
C LEU A 73 9.02 -24.21 -2.75
N LEU A 74 8.42 -23.06 -2.45
CA LEU A 74 7.27 -22.96 -1.55
C LEU A 74 6.04 -23.69 -2.11
N GLU A 75 5.77 -23.58 -3.41
CA GLU A 75 4.68 -24.31 -4.07
C GLU A 75 4.86 -25.82 -3.89
N LEU A 76 6.08 -26.32 -4.10
CA LEU A 76 6.39 -27.74 -3.99
C LEU A 76 6.32 -28.25 -2.55
N LEU A 77 6.82 -27.48 -1.58
CA LEU A 77 6.67 -27.79 -0.16
C LEU A 77 5.20 -27.85 0.25
N ALA A 78 4.37 -26.92 -0.24
CA ALA A 78 2.93 -26.93 0.02
C ALA A 78 2.20 -28.13 -0.63
N GLN A 79 2.61 -28.55 -1.83
CA GLN A 79 2.08 -29.77 -2.46
C GLN A 79 2.47 -31.03 -1.68
N HIS A 80 3.72 -31.10 -1.22
CA HIS A 80 4.19 -32.17 -0.36
C HIS A 80 3.36 -32.27 0.92
N ASP A 81 3.23 -31.17 1.68
CA ASP A 81 2.51 -31.11 2.95
C ASP A 81 1.01 -31.47 2.80
N LYS A 82 0.41 -31.28 1.62
CA LYS A 82 -0.95 -31.76 1.31
C LYS A 82 -1.03 -33.27 1.11
N SER A 83 0.04 -33.87 0.59
CA SER A 83 0.11 -35.29 0.23
C SER A 83 0.58 -36.19 1.38
N THR A 84 1.25 -35.62 2.39
CA THR A 84 1.82 -36.36 3.53
C THR A 84 1.26 -35.82 4.86
N LYS A 85 1.43 -36.58 5.95
CA LYS A 85 1.07 -36.12 7.31
C LYS A 85 2.16 -35.24 7.95
N PHE A 86 3.24 -34.97 7.24
CA PHE A 86 4.39 -34.22 7.74
C PHE A 86 4.33 -32.77 7.25
N SER A 87 4.41 -31.81 8.18
CA SER A 87 4.46 -30.39 7.83
C SER A 87 5.91 -29.94 7.63
N LEU A 88 6.47 -30.33 6.49
CA LEU A 88 7.85 -30.03 6.11
C LEU A 88 8.01 -28.54 5.80
N ALA A 89 7.00 -27.91 5.20
CA ALA A 89 7.00 -26.48 4.94
C ALA A 89 7.19 -25.66 6.23
N LYS A 90 6.54 -26.06 7.32
CA LYS A 90 6.63 -25.39 8.64
C LYS A 90 8.02 -25.55 9.28
N THR A 91 8.62 -26.72 9.17
CA THR A 91 9.96 -26.99 9.74
C THR A 91 11.04 -26.26 8.94
N TRP A 92 10.93 -26.23 7.61
CA TRP A 92 11.92 -25.63 6.72
C TRP A 92 11.86 -24.11 6.62
N SER A 93 10.65 -23.53 6.58
CA SER A 93 10.51 -22.07 6.61
C SER A 93 11.10 -21.46 7.87
N ARG A 94 11.13 -22.22 8.98
CA ARG A 94 11.53 -21.73 10.30
C ARG A 94 13.04 -21.48 10.46
N GLY A 95 13.89 -22.03 9.59
CA GLY A 95 15.33 -21.90 9.75
C GLY A 95 16.14 -21.98 8.46
N HIS A 96 15.88 -22.95 7.60
CA HIS A 96 16.76 -23.21 6.45
C HIS A 96 16.54 -22.22 5.30
N LEU A 97 15.29 -21.94 4.93
CA LEU A 97 15.01 -21.00 3.84
C LEU A 97 15.49 -19.57 4.13
N ASN A 98 15.43 -19.15 5.40
CA ASN A 98 15.86 -17.82 5.82
C ASN A 98 17.36 -17.71 6.07
N ALA A 99 18.05 -18.84 6.27
CA ALA A 99 19.50 -18.87 6.37
C ALA A 99 20.19 -18.73 5.00
N LEU A 100 19.48 -19.03 3.90
CA LEU A 100 20.03 -18.98 2.56
C LEU A 100 20.14 -17.53 2.04
N PRO A 101 21.36 -17.01 1.80
CA PRO A 101 21.59 -15.61 1.43
C PRO A 101 20.82 -15.19 0.18
N PHE A 102 20.69 -16.07 -0.82
CA PHE A 102 20.01 -15.76 -2.07
C PHE A 102 18.52 -15.48 -1.90
N PHE A 103 17.82 -16.05 -0.90
CA PHE A 103 16.41 -15.73 -0.60
C PHE A 103 16.24 -14.46 0.24
N THR A 104 17.30 -14.02 0.92
CA THR A 104 17.26 -12.80 1.75
C THR A 104 17.35 -11.53 0.90
N GLY A 105 18.05 -11.59 -0.23
CA GLY A 105 18.28 -10.44 -1.09
C GLY A 105 19.40 -9.50 -0.64
N SER A 106 20.09 -9.84 0.45
CA SER A 106 21.17 -9.02 1.01
C SER A 106 22.27 -8.75 -0.02
N GLN A 107 22.72 -9.79 -0.72
CA GLN A 107 23.81 -9.70 -1.70
C GLN A 107 23.45 -8.84 -2.92
N VAL A 108 22.20 -8.89 -3.41
CA VAL A 108 21.73 -7.97 -4.45
C VAL A 108 21.74 -6.53 -3.94
N CYS A 109 21.31 -6.30 -2.70
CA CYS A 109 21.33 -4.96 -2.11
C CYS A 109 22.77 -4.44 -1.90
N GLU A 110 23.71 -5.31 -1.52
CA GLU A 110 25.14 -4.98 -1.45
C GLU A 110 25.72 -4.65 -2.83
N GLN A 111 25.34 -5.39 -3.86
CA GLN A 111 25.71 -5.07 -5.23
C GLN A 111 25.15 -3.70 -5.65
N LEU A 112 23.88 -3.40 -5.35
CA LEU A 112 23.27 -2.09 -5.60
C LEU A 112 24.02 -0.98 -4.87
N ARG A 113 24.46 -1.21 -3.62
CA ARG A 113 25.33 -0.28 -2.89
C ARG A 113 26.66 -0.08 -3.61
N SER A 114 27.29 -1.14 -4.11
CA SER A 114 28.56 -1.03 -4.84
C SER A 114 28.40 -0.20 -6.12
N LEU A 115 27.28 -0.36 -6.83
CA LEU A 115 26.93 0.42 -8.01
C LEU A 115 26.67 1.89 -7.66
N ALA A 116 25.95 2.14 -6.56
CA ALA A 116 25.70 3.49 -6.06
C ALA A 116 26.99 4.21 -5.65
N GLY A 117 27.95 3.52 -5.03
CA GLY A 117 29.24 4.09 -4.63
C GLY A 117 30.18 4.41 -5.80
N ALA A 118 30.05 3.68 -6.91
CA ALA A 118 30.76 4.01 -8.15
C ALA A 118 30.21 5.29 -8.80
N ASP A 119 28.86 5.45 -8.81
CA ASP A 119 28.15 6.61 -9.36
C ASP A 119 28.18 7.86 -8.45
N ALA A 120 28.30 7.69 -7.12
CA ALA A 120 28.33 8.79 -6.14
C ALA A 120 29.53 9.73 -6.28
N ARG A 121 30.55 9.36 -7.08
CA ARG A 121 31.65 10.27 -7.47
C ARG A 121 31.22 11.38 -8.44
N HIS A 122 30.01 11.34 -8.99
CA HIS A 122 29.56 12.24 -10.06
C HIS A 122 28.37 13.15 -9.74
N THR A 123 27.81 13.12 -8.52
CA THR A 123 26.71 14.05 -8.15
C THR A 123 27.04 14.82 -6.87
N PRO A 124 27.51 16.08 -6.96
CA PRO A 124 27.53 16.96 -5.81
C PRO A 124 26.07 17.29 -5.47
N TYR A 125 25.49 16.61 -4.49
CA TYR A 125 24.23 17.03 -3.92
C TYR A 125 24.44 18.41 -3.33
N ALA A 126 23.86 19.44 -3.96
CA ALA A 126 23.88 20.79 -3.43
C ALA A 126 23.21 20.74 -2.05
N MET A 127 24.01 20.92 -0.99
CA MET A 127 23.53 21.02 0.38
C MET A 127 22.53 22.17 0.44
N LYS A 128 21.24 21.84 0.48
CA LYS A 128 20.24 22.77 1.02
C LYS A 128 20.40 22.78 2.54
N PRO A 129 20.28 23.94 3.20
CA PRO A 129 20.33 23.99 4.66
C PRO A 129 19.30 23.02 5.24
N ALA A 130 19.71 22.23 6.23
CA ALA A 130 18.85 21.28 6.92
C ALA A 130 17.65 22.05 7.50
N MET A 131 16.47 21.88 6.88
CA MET A 131 15.23 22.37 7.44
C MET A 131 14.81 21.46 8.60
N ASP A 132 14.24 22.07 9.65
CA ASP A 132 13.84 21.40 10.90
C ASP A 132 13.22 20.02 10.65
N ALA A 133 13.93 18.96 11.06
CA ALA A 133 13.56 17.58 10.77
C ALA A 133 12.28 17.12 11.49
N GLU A 134 11.81 17.90 12.48
CA GLU A 134 10.80 17.48 13.46
C GLU A 134 9.38 17.99 13.17
N ASN A 135 9.20 19.19 12.59
CA ASN A 135 7.88 19.82 12.43
C ASN A 135 7.60 20.25 10.98
N PHE A 136 7.39 19.28 10.09
CA PHE A 136 6.96 19.59 8.73
C PHE A 136 5.92 18.61 8.20
N GLU A 137 5.00 19.14 7.39
CA GLU A 137 3.97 18.36 6.73
C GLU A 137 4.57 17.53 5.59
N ARG A 138 4.17 16.26 5.51
CA ARG A 138 4.62 15.34 4.46
C ARG A 138 3.41 14.74 3.77
N THR A 139 3.44 14.74 2.44
CA THR A 139 2.54 13.92 1.64
C THR A 139 3.21 12.56 1.43
N SER A 140 2.44 11.50 1.64
CA SER A 140 2.92 10.12 1.51
C SER A 140 2.09 9.40 0.47
N TYR A 141 2.72 9.04 -0.64
CA TYR A 141 2.15 8.20 -1.68
C TYR A 141 2.55 6.76 -1.42
N LYS A 142 1.63 5.82 -1.61
CA LYS A 142 1.88 4.39 -1.37
C LYS A 142 1.48 3.59 -2.58
N PHE A 143 2.42 2.78 -3.03
CA PHE A 143 2.27 1.97 -4.21
C PHE A 143 2.54 0.51 -3.88
N VAL A 144 1.98 -0.37 -4.70
CA VAL A 144 2.30 -1.79 -4.72
C VAL A 144 2.86 -2.18 -6.07
N MET A 145 3.81 -3.10 -6.07
CA MET A 145 4.43 -3.62 -7.28
C MET A 145 4.83 -5.08 -7.11
N LYS A 146 5.05 -5.78 -8.23
CA LYS A 146 5.51 -7.16 -8.19
C LYS A 146 6.89 -7.23 -7.55
N SER A 147 7.05 -8.21 -6.65
CA SER A 147 8.31 -8.43 -5.94
C SER A 147 9.47 -8.73 -6.89
N GLU A 148 9.23 -9.22 -8.10
CA GLU A 148 10.26 -9.48 -9.14
C GLU A 148 10.85 -8.20 -9.75
N ASP A 149 10.08 -7.11 -9.80
CA ASP A 149 10.46 -5.89 -10.52
C ASP A 149 11.11 -4.84 -9.60
N THR A 150 11.21 -5.13 -8.29
CA THR A 150 11.69 -4.17 -7.30
C THR A 150 13.13 -3.74 -7.52
N VAL A 151 13.97 -4.63 -8.04
CA VAL A 151 15.40 -4.31 -8.28
C VAL A 151 15.57 -3.44 -9.51
N ASP A 152 14.77 -3.63 -10.56
CA ASP A 152 14.75 -2.72 -11.72
C ASP A 152 14.33 -1.31 -11.28
N PHE A 153 13.25 -1.21 -10.49
CA PHE A 153 12.80 0.05 -9.91
C PHE A 153 13.91 0.72 -9.09
N MET A 154 14.56 -0.03 -8.20
CA MET A 154 15.67 0.49 -7.40
C MET A 154 16.84 0.96 -8.28
N CYS A 155 17.15 0.24 -9.36
CA CYS A 155 18.21 0.60 -10.31
C CYS A 155 17.93 1.90 -11.10
N GLU A 156 16.67 2.19 -11.37
CA GLU A 156 16.21 3.44 -11.99
C GLU A 156 16.15 4.62 -11.00
N VAL A 157 15.90 4.35 -9.71
CA VAL A 157 15.92 5.37 -8.65
C VAL A 157 17.35 5.79 -8.28
N LEU A 158 18.29 4.84 -8.29
CA LEU A 158 19.67 5.04 -7.85
C LEU A 158 20.40 6.29 -8.41
N PRO A 159 20.27 6.66 -9.69
CA PRO A 159 20.90 7.87 -10.25
C PRO A 159 20.34 9.19 -9.69
N HIS A 160 19.13 9.16 -9.09
CA HIS A 160 18.43 10.35 -8.63
C HIS A 160 18.44 10.52 -7.12
N LEU A 161 18.49 9.41 -6.37
CA LEU A 161 18.40 9.41 -4.92
C LEU A 161 19.33 8.34 -4.35
N PRO A 162 20.20 8.67 -3.38
CA PRO A 162 21.19 7.72 -2.88
C PRO A 162 20.56 6.71 -1.92
N LEU A 163 21.14 5.51 -1.88
CA LEU A 163 20.78 4.49 -0.90
C LEU A 163 21.15 4.97 0.51
N HIS A 164 20.19 4.84 1.43
CA HIS A 164 20.40 5.09 2.85
C HIS A 164 21.07 3.89 3.50
N ILE A 165 22.11 4.15 4.29
CA ILE A 165 22.89 3.16 5.01
C ILE A 165 22.46 3.18 6.49
N PHE A 166 21.98 2.05 7.00
CA PHE A 166 21.41 1.98 8.36
C PHE A 166 22.47 1.87 9.45
N LYS A 167 23.54 1.12 9.20
CA LYS A 167 24.66 0.91 10.13
C LYS A 167 25.97 1.36 9.50
N LYS A 168 26.95 1.70 10.34
CA LYS A 168 28.31 2.06 9.88
C LYS A 168 29.02 0.92 9.14
N ASP A 169 28.62 -0.34 9.35
CA ASP A 169 29.08 -1.51 8.58
C ASP A 169 28.61 -1.47 7.11
N GLY A 170 27.67 -0.59 6.79
CA GLY A 170 27.18 -0.38 5.44
C GLY A 170 25.99 -1.26 5.05
N GLN A 171 25.28 -1.82 6.03
CA GLN A 171 24.02 -2.53 5.80
C GLN A 171 22.95 -1.60 5.20
N VAL A 172 22.44 -1.96 4.01
CA VAL A 172 21.40 -1.21 3.27
C VAL A 172 20.02 -1.85 3.36
N LEU A 173 19.94 -3.10 3.83
CA LEU A 173 18.70 -3.84 4.01
C LEU A 173 18.47 -4.04 5.51
N ALA A 174 17.38 -3.51 6.04
CA ALA A 174 17.05 -3.62 7.46
C ALA A 174 15.67 -4.25 7.66
N ALA A 175 15.56 -5.25 8.53
CA ALA A 175 14.25 -5.75 8.94
C ALA A 175 13.59 -4.77 9.91
N THR A 176 12.31 -4.49 9.67
CA THR A 176 11.46 -3.72 10.57
C THR A 176 10.34 -4.60 11.06
N HIS A 177 10.17 -4.63 12.38
CA HIS A 177 9.12 -5.40 13.02
C HIS A 177 8.16 -4.46 13.74
N SER A 178 6.88 -4.79 13.77
CA SER A 178 5.88 -4.01 14.51
C SER A 178 4.77 -4.90 15.02
N ILE A 179 4.56 -4.90 16.33
CA ILE A 179 3.42 -5.50 16.99
C ILE A 179 2.34 -4.43 17.11
N TYR A 180 1.18 -4.66 16.52
CA TYR A 180 0.01 -3.81 16.67
C TYR A 180 -0.81 -4.25 17.88
N LEU A 181 -1.31 -3.26 18.60
CA LEU A 181 -2.18 -3.44 19.75
C LEU A 181 -3.58 -2.95 19.40
N ASP A 182 -4.59 -3.71 19.82
CA ASP A 182 -6.00 -3.37 19.67
C ASP A 182 -6.81 -4.01 20.80
N GLY A 183 -8.06 -3.55 20.99
CA GLY A 183 -9.00 -4.15 21.95
C GLY A 183 -9.67 -5.40 21.40
N GLU A 184 -10.51 -6.05 22.22
CA GLU A 184 -11.23 -7.30 21.91
C GLU A 184 -12.06 -7.20 20.62
N ASP A 185 -12.85 -6.14 20.47
CA ASP A 185 -13.68 -5.89 19.27
C ASP A 185 -12.94 -5.14 18.14
N LEU A 186 -11.61 -5.12 18.16
CA LEU A 186 -10.76 -4.45 17.16
C LEU A 186 -11.19 -2.99 16.83
N PRO A 187 -11.47 -2.12 17.83
CA PRO A 187 -11.99 -0.78 17.58
C PRO A 187 -11.02 0.10 16.76
N LEU A 188 -9.70 -0.07 16.92
CA LEU A 188 -8.73 0.71 16.15
C LEU A 188 -8.69 0.27 14.68
N TYR A 189 -8.82 -1.04 14.42
CA TYR A 189 -9.00 -1.57 13.07
C TYR A 189 -10.24 -0.98 12.42
N HIS A 190 -11.40 -1.05 13.06
CA HIS A 190 -12.67 -0.60 12.47
C HIS A 190 -12.65 0.88 12.13
N LYS A 191 -12.19 1.74 13.05
CA LYS A 191 -12.02 3.17 12.79
C LYS A 191 -11.06 3.43 11.63
N LYS A 192 -9.99 2.63 11.52
CA LYS A 192 -9.01 2.80 10.44
C LYS A 192 -9.54 2.31 9.09
N ALA A 193 -10.28 1.21 9.06
CA ALA A 193 -10.89 0.62 7.87
C ALA A 193 -12.02 1.50 7.32
N SER A 194 -12.89 2.03 8.19
CA SER A 194 -14.02 2.90 7.83
C SER A 194 -13.60 4.34 7.45
N LYS A 195 -12.31 4.67 7.60
CA LYS A 195 -11.76 6.04 7.41
C LYS A 195 -12.50 7.08 8.25
N ASP A 196 -12.70 6.73 9.53
CA ASP A 196 -13.42 7.54 10.53
C ASP A 196 -13.02 9.03 10.46
N PRO A 197 -14.01 9.95 10.33
CA PRO A 197 -13.75 11.38 10.22
C PRO A 197 -13.06 11.97 11.45
N ASP A 198 -13.21 11.39 12.63
CA ASP A 198 -12.59 11.87 13.88
C ASP A 198 -11.10 11.50 13.98
N GLY A 199 -10.58 10.74 13.02
CA GLY A 199 -9.18 10.36 12.95
C GLY A 199 -8.90 9.02 13.62
N ALA A 200 -8.55 8.02 12.81
CA ALA A 200 -8.18 6.70 13.31
C ALA A 200 -6.81 6.71 14.01
N VAL A 201 -6.74 6.04 15.16
CA VAL A 201 -5.52 5.82 15.95
C VAL A 201 -4.98 4.42 15.70
N LEU A 202 -3.66 4.28 15.65
CA LEU A 202 -2.96 2.98 15.65
C LEU A 202 -1.90 2.99 16.75
N LEU A 203 -1.85 1.92 17.54
CA LEU A 203 -0.86 1.68 18.58
C LEU A 203 0.04 0.53 18.14
N ARG A 204 1.36 0.71 18.27
CA ARG A 204 2.31 -0.36 17.98
C ARG A 204 3.60 -0.28 18.77
N LEU A 205 4.19 -1.43 19.02
CA LEU A 205 5.56 -1.59 19.49
C LEU A 205 6.45 -1.98 18.31
N ARG A 206 7.47 -1.18 18.03
CA ARG A 206 8.36 -1.35 16.88
C ARG A 206 9.80 -1.56 17.32
N TRP A 207 10.51 -2.45 16.65
CA TRP A 207 11.97 -2.57 16.76
C TRP A 207 12.57 -2.81 15.37
N TYR A 208 13.89 -2.61 15.30
CA TYR A 208 14.67 -2.82 14.10
C TYR A 208 15.82 -3.77 14.42
N ASP A 209 16.17 -4.66 13.49
CA ASP A 209 17.31 -5.57 13.69
C ASP A 209 18.66 -4.85 13.65
N VAL A 210 18.67 -3.60 13.17
CA VAL A 210 19.86 -2.75 13.14
C VAL A 210 20.11 -2.00 14.45
N ASP A 211 19.09 -1.88 15.30
CA ASP A 211 19.19 -1.17 16.57
C ASP A 211 19.68 -2.10 17.70
N ASP A 212 19.82 -1.57 18.91
CA ASP A 212 20.16 -2.37 20.08
C ASP A 212 19.14 -3.51 20.27
N PRO A 213 19.58 -4.73 20.64
CA PRO A 213 18.68 -5.88 20.79
C PRO A 213 17.50 -5.65 21.75
N ASP A 214 17.66 -4.77 22.73
CA ASP A 214 16.61 -4.48 23.71
C ASP A 214 15.89 -3.15 23.47
N ALA A 215 16.19 -2.45 22.37
CA ALA A 215 15.53 -1.21 22.01
C ALA A 215 14.20 -1.44 21.27
N PHE A 216 13.12 -0.98 21.89
CA PHE A 216 11.79 -0.91 21.31
C PHE A 216 11.34 0.54 21.23
N TYR A 217 10.34 0.80 20.41
CA TYR A 217 9.68 2.08 20.30
C TYR A 217 8.18 1.89 20.38
N ALA A 218 7.56 2.49 21.40
CA ALA A 218 6.12 2.65 21.46
C ALA A 218 5.72 3.78 20.51
N GLU A 219 4.96 3.47 19.47
CA GLU A 219 4.54 4.43 18.44
C GLU A 219 3.01 4.57 18.40
N THR A 220 2.53 5.81 18.55
CA THR A 220 1.12 6.16 18.28
C THR A 220 1.05 6.88 16.95
N LYS A 221 0.18 6.41 16.06
CA LYS A 221 -0.14 7.10 14.80
C LYS A 221 -1.60 7.52 14.79
N VAL A 222 -1.84 8.82 14.70
CA VAL A 222 -3.17 9.43 14.56
C VAL A 222 -3.33 9.89 13.11
N SER A 223 -4.41 9.47 12.46
CA SER A 223 -4.75 9.91 11.11
C SER A 223 -5.30 11.33 11.14
N LYS A 224 -5.22 12.06 10.03
CA LYS A 224 -5.78 13.42 9.92
C LYS A 224 -7.25 13.41 10.31
N ASN A 225 -7.64 14.30 11.22
CA ASN A 225 -9.02 14.47 11.61
C ASN A 225 -9.71 15.36 10.55
N LYS A 226 -10.78 14.86 9.94
CA LYS A 226 -11.51 15.58 8.88
C LYS A 226 -12.48 16.62 9.46
N VAL A 227 -12.92 16.44 10.70
CA VAL A 227 -13.82 17.34 11.42
C VAL A 227 -13.07 18.55 11.95
N THR A 228 -12.05 18.33 12.79
CA THR A 228 -11.25 19.38 13.43
C THR A 228 -10.15 19.93 12.51
N ARG A 229 -9.88 19.25 11.39
CA ARG A 229 -8.78 19.54 10.43
C ARG A 229 -7.37 19.38 11.01
N GLU A 230 -7.24 18.79 12.20
CA GLU A 230 -5.93 18.51 12.80
C GLU A 230 -5.11 17.55 11.91
N PRO A 231 -3.81 17.85 11.68
CA PRO A 231 -2.96 17.05 10.80
C PRO A 231 -2.68 15.67 11.40
N ALA A 232 -2.30 14.73 10.53
CA ALA A 232 -1.88 13.39 10.98
C ALA A 232 -0.63 13.51 11.86
N LYS A 233 -0.67 12.94 13.07
CA LYS A 233 0.42 13.01 14.04
C LYS A 233 1.02 11.63 14.28
N LYS A 234 2.34 11.55 14.34
CA LYS A 234 3.06 10.35 14.78
C LYS A 234 3.92 10.70 15.98
N THR A 235 3.67 10.08 17.12
CA THR A 235 4.52 10.19 18.32
C THR A 235 5.21 8.85 18.57
N ARG A 236 6.44 8.90 19.10
CA ARG A 236 7.17 7.71 19.51
C ARG A 236 8.08 7.98 20.69
N ALA A 237 8.27 6.98 21.53
CA ALA A 237 9.27 7.00 22.60
C ALA A 237 10.03 5.66 22.64
N ARG A 238 11.32 5.72 22.96
CA ARG A 238 12.15 4.53 23.16
C ARG A 238 11.80 3.87 24.49
N ILE A 239 11.75 2.54 24.51
CA ILE A 239 11.51 1.73 25.70
C ILE A 239 12.41 0.50 25.65
N GLU A 240 12.91 0.06 26.80
CA GLU A 240 13.68 -1.16 26.90
C GLU A 240 12.78 -2.40 26.98
N LYS A 241 13.29 -3.53 26.51
CA LYS A 241 12.57 -4.81 26.53
C LYS A 241 12.06 -5.19 27.92
N SER A 242 12.85 -4.94 28.96
CA SER A 242 12.52 -5.22 30.37
C SER A 242 11.24 -4.51 30.82
N SER A 243 11.01 -3.29 30.34
CA SER A 243 9.88 -2.44 30.71
C SER A 243 8.64 -2.63 29.82
N LEU A 244 8.69 -3.48 28.80
CA LEU A 244 7.54 -3.72 27.89
C LEU A 244 6.33 -4.29 28.62
N MET A 245 6.55 -5.22 29.55
CA MET A 245 5.45 -5.83 30.30
C MET A 245 4.80 -4.83 31.26
N ASP A 246 5.61 -3.96 31.88
CA ASP A 246 5.10 -2.89 32.73
C ASP A 246 4.26 -1.89 31.92
N LEU A 247 4.71 -1.54 30.70
CA LEU A 247 3.95 -0.70 29.77
C LEU A 247 2.57 -1.29 29.47
N LEU A 248 2.52 -2.57 29.09
CA LEU A 248 1.29 -3.26 28.70
C LEU A 248 0.33 -3.43 29.87
N GLN A 249 0.84 -3.56 31.08
CA GLN A 249 0.05 -3.65 32.31
C GLN A 249 -0.36 -2.28 32.85
N GLY A 250 0.02 -1.19 32.20
CA GLY A 250 -0.25 0.18 32.67
C GLY A 250 0.48 0.53 33.97
N ARG A 251 1.53 -0.22 34.32
CA ARG A 251 2.38 0.11 35.48
C ARG A 251 3.27 1.30 35.09
N GLY A 252 3.29 2.31 35.96
CA GLY A 252 3.82 3.64 35.64
C GLY A 252 5.26 3.62 35.14
N LEU A 253 5.45 3.98 33.87
CA LEU A 253 6.76 4.30 33.31
C LEU A 253 7.05 5.77 33.56
N LEU A 254 7.57 6.06 34.75
CA LEU A 254 7.87 7.41 35.21
C LEU A 254 8.91 8.07 34.27
N GLY A 255 8.60 9.27 33.76
CA GLY A 255 9.59 10.15 33.12
C GLY A 255 9.43 10.41 31.62
N SER A 256 8.43 9.82 30.94
CA SER A 256 8.14 10.13 29.54
C SER A 256 6.64 10.38 29.29
N PRO A 257 6.22 11.64 29.03
CA PRO A 257 4.82 11.97 28.75
C PRO A 257 4.23 11.17 27.58
N ILE A 258 5.06 10.81 26.59
CA ILE A 258 4.64 10.02 25.43
C ILE A 258 4.31 8.58 25.84
N LEU A 259 5.10 7.97 26.73
CA LEU A 259 4.85 6.61 27.22
C LEU A 259 3.63 6.58 28.15
N GLU A 260 3.45 7.60 28.98
CA GLU A 260 2.27 7.74 29.83
C GLU A 260 0.98 7.86 28.98
N GLU A 261 1.00 8.69 27.93
CA GLU A 261 -0.14 8.79 26.99
C GLU A 261 -0.40 7.45 26.27
N PHE A 262 0.66 6.76 25.85
CA PHE A 262 0.57 5.44 25.21
C PHE A 262 -0.05 4.39 26.15
N ALA A 263 0.44 4.30 27.40
CA ALA A 263 -0.08 3.40 28.42
C ALA A 263 -1.55 3.70 28.78
N LYS A 264 -1.91 4.99 28.87
CA LYS A 264 -3.30 5.40 29.09
C LYS A 264 -4.23 4.91 27.97
N LYS A 265 -3.81 5.02 26.71
CA LYS A 265 -4.60 4.51 25.56
C LYS A 265 -4.72 2.99 25.60
N ILE A 266 -3.67 2.27 25.98
CA ILE A 266 -3.73 0.82 26.20
C ILE A 266 -4.78 0.48 27.26
N GLY A 267 -4.72 1.12 28.44
CA GLY A 267 -5.62 0.86 29.55
C GLY A 267 -7.09 1.16 29.21
N LEU A 268 -7.36 2.28 28.51
CA LEU A 268 -8.72 2.66 28.09
C LEU A 268 -9.33 1.69 27.07
N LEU A 269 -8.51 1.09 26.20
CA LEU A 269 -8.96 0.16 25.17
C LEU A 269 -8.86 -1.30 25.61
N HIS A 270 -8.31 -1.56 26.80
CA HIS A 270 -7.83 -2.88 27.21
C HIS A 270 -6.98 -3.56 26.11
N ALA A 271 -6.13 -2.76 25.45
CA ALA A 271 -5.48 -3.19 24.22
C ALA A 271 -4.41 -4.26 24.49
N THR A 272 -4.47 -5.35 23.73
CA THR A 272 -3.48 -6.43 23.77
C THR A 272 -2.72 -6.51 22.44
N PRO A 273 -1.50 -7.07 22.42
CA PRO A 273 -0.86 -7.47 21.17
C PRO A 273 -1.78 -8.38 20.34
N VAL A 274 -2.04 -8.00 19.08
CA VAL A 274 -2.92 -8.77 18.17
C VAL A 274 -2.13 -9.35 17.02
N ILE A 275 -1.33 -8.52 16.34
CA ILE A 275 -0.61 -8.90 15.13
C ILE A 275 0.80 -8.37 15.15
N ARG A 276 1.76 -9.23 14.85
CA ARG A 276 3.11 -8.85 14.48
C ARG A 276 3.25 -8.77 12.97
N THR A 277 3.83 -7.68 12.50
CA THR A 277 4.17 -7.45 11.10
C THR A 277 5.68 -7.35 10.95
N THR A 278 6.22 -7.94 9.89
CA THR A 278 7.64 -7.90 9.58
C THR A 278 7.86 -7.61 8.10
N SER A 279 8.84 -6.78 7.79
CA SER A 279 9.26 -6.54 6.40
C SER A 279 10.72 -6.14 6.32
N ARG A 280 11.39 -6.53 5.24
CA ARG A 280 12.74 -6.09 4.88
C ARG A 280 12.67 -4.76 4.15
N ARG A 281 13.38 -3.75 4.61
CA ARG A 281 13.29 -2.39 4.07
C ARG A 281 14.59 -1.94 3.43
N VAL A 282 14.47 -1.40 2.23
CA VAL A 282 15.49 -0.56 1.58
C VAL A 282 14.98 0.88 1.60
N CYS A 283 15.89 1.84 1.80
CA CYS A 283 15.54 3.26 1.87
C CYS A 283 16.46 4.06 0.95
N PHE A 284 15.90 5.05 0.26
CA PHE A 284 16.61 6.04 -0.53
C PHE A 284 16.33 7.41 0.06
N GLN A 285 17.38 8.13 0.41
CA GLN A 285 17.30 9.46 1.00
C GLN A 285 18.68 10.13 0.93
N VAL A 286 18.73 11.39 0.52
CA VAL A 286 19.93 12.21 0.66
C VAL A 286 20.24 12.42 2.14
N PRO A 287 21.49 12.24 2.60
CA PRO A 287 21.87 12.55 3.98
C PRO A 287 21.49 13.99 4.34
N ASP A 288 20.91 14.17 5.53
CA ASP A 288 20.50 15.48 6.08
C ASP A 288 19.46 16.26 5.26
N ASP A 289 18.90 15.66 4.21
CA ASP A 289 17.78 16.21 3.45
C ASP A 289 16.56 15.30 3.59
N ALA A 290 15.47 15.88 4.09
CA ALA A 290 14.23 15.19 4.33
C ALA A 290 13.14 15.52 3.29
N SER A 291 13.52 16.22 2.21
CA SER A 291 12.65 16.65 1.12
C SER A 291 11.99 15.49 0.38
N LEU A 292 12.76 14.42 0.13
CA LEU A 292 12.29 13.22 -0.55
C LEU A 292 12.87 11.98 0.13
N ARG A 293 11.99 11.04 0.48
CA ARG A 293 12.36 9.75 1.00
C ARG A 293 11.54 8.65 0.35
N ILE A 294 12.20 7.66 -0.23
CA ILE A 294 11.56 6.48 -0.81
C ILE A 294 11.92 5.28 0.04
N THR A 295 10.91 4.50 0.46
CA THR A 295 11.15 3.22 1.15
C THR A 295 10.49 2.09 0.38
N VAL A 296 11.25 1.03 0.14
CA VAL A 296 10.78 -0.21 -0.50
C VAL A 296 10.73 -1.29 0.58
N ASP A 297 9.52 -1.73 0.91
CA ASP A 297 9.26 -2.82 1.83
C ASP A 297 9.07 -4.13 1.05
N LEU A 298 9.99 -5.05 1.28
CA LEU A 298 10.08 -6.37 0.69
C LEU A 298 9.62 -7.42 1.70
N ASP A 299 9.09 -8.53 1.18
CA ASP A 299 8.75 -9.71 1.98
C ASP A 299 7.82 -9.39 3.15
N PHE A 300 6.78 -8.58 2.96
CA PHE A 300 5.90 -8.27 4.09
C PHE A 300 5.17 -9.53 4.59
N GLU A 301 5.31 -9.85 5.87
CA GLU A 301 4.67 -10.98 6.56
C GLU A 301 3.93 -10.45 7.80
N ALA A 302 2.81 -11.08 8.11
CA ALA A 302 2.07 -10.88 9.35
C ALA A 302 1.82 -12.21 10.07
N VAL A 303 1.84 -12.16 11.40
CA VAL A 303 1.65 -13.31 12.30
C VAL A 303 0.74 -12.88 13.44
N LEU A 304 -0.21 -13.73 13.84
CA LEU A 304 -1.01 -13.53 15.05
C LEU A 304 -0.11 -13.59 16.28
N GLU A 305 -0.23 -12.60 17.15
CA GLU A 305 0.40 -12.60 18.47
C GLU A 305 -0.65 -13.16 19.45
N GLY A 306 -0.53 -14.45 19.79
CA GLY A 306 -1.46 -15.10 20.71
C GLY A 306 -1.19 -14.71 22.16
N VAL A 307 -2.24 -14.34 22.91
CA VAL A 307 -2.18 -14.24 24.37
C VAL A 307 -2.57 -15.60 24.96
N SER A 308 -1.62 -16.53 25.06
CA SER A 308 -1.91 -17.79 25.77
C SER A 308 -1.98 -17.51 27.28
N LYS A 309 -3.11 -17.79 27.93
CA LYS A 309 -3.30 -17.69 29.40
C LYS A 309 -3.17 -16.27 29.99
N GLY A 310 -3.54 -15.23 29.24
CA GLY A 310 -3.58 -13.85 29.74
C GLY A 310 -2.22 -13.17 29.92
N VAL A 311 -1.12 -13.84 29.58
CA VAL A 311 0.23 -13.26 29.57
C VAL A 311 0.78 -13.31 28.15
N TRP A 312 1.08 -12.13 27.60
CA TRP A 312 1.76 -12.04 26.31
C TRP A 312 3.16 -12.65 26.42
N GLN A 313 3.42 -13.77 25.73
CA GLN A 313 4.75 -14.38 25.68
C GLN A 313 5.48 -13.87 24.45
N PHE A 314 6.17 -12.74 24.60
CA PHE A 314 6.99 -12.20 23.53
C PHE A 314 8.25 -13.04 23.32
N GLU A 315 8.24 -13.89 22.30
CA GLU A 315 9.44 -14.57 21.83
C GLU A 315 10.06 -13.81 20.65
N LYS A 316 11.05 -12.96 20.95
CA LYS A 316 11.91 -12.32 19.93
C LYS A 316 12.62 -13.33 19.00
N LYS A 317 12.76 -14.58 19.46
CA LYS A 317 13.47 -15.66 18.75
C LYS A 317 12.67 -16.27 17.59
N LEU A 318 11.38 -15.94 17.43
CA LEU A 318 10.71 -16.21 16.16
C LEU A 318 11.33 -15.29 15.12
N GLY A 319 12.29 -15.83 14.36
CA GLY A 319 12.89 -15.12 13.24
C GLY A 319 11.82 -14.64 12.26
N PRO A 320 12.11 -13.63 11.44
CA PRO A 320 11.21 -13.22 10.39
C PRO A 320 11.03 -14.36 9.36
N TYR A 321 9.86 -14.45 8.71
CA TYR A 321 9.58 -15.34 7.57
C TYR A 321 9.47 -16.83 7.92
N VAL A 322 9.00 -17.13 9.14
CA VAL A 322 9.02 -18.48 9.72
C VAL A 322 7.78 -19.30 9.40
N HIS A 323 6.68 -18.71 8.91
CA HIS A 323 5.37 -19.35 9.01
C HIS A 323 4.62 -19.46 7.68
N PHE A 324 5.18 -20.23 6.75
CA PHE A 324 4.53 -20.50 5.46
C PHE A 324 3.38 -21.53 5.53
N ALA A 325 3.08 -22.09 6.71
CA ALA A 325 2.10 -23.17 6.85
C ALA A 325 1.29 -23.16 8.15
N SER A 326 1.36 -22.12 8.98
CA SER A 326 0.45 -21.98 10.12
C SER A 326 -0.74 -21.11 9.76
N GLN A 327 -1.94 -21.48 10.21
CA GLN A 327 -3.15 -20.64 10.11
C GLN A 327 -2.95 -19.26 10.77
N ASP A 328 -1.94 -19.13 11.62
CA ASP A 328 -1.61 -17.92 12.35
C ASP A 328 -0.73 -16.93 11.58
N ALA A 329 -0.41 -17.17 10.30
CA ALA A 329 0.47 -16.29 9.54
C ALA A 329 0.10 -16.15 8.06
N VAL A 330 0.43 -14.99 7.49
CA VAL A 330 0.17 -14.65 6.10
C VAL A 330 1.31 -13.81 5.52
N GLN A 331 1.71 -14.12 4.30
CA GLN A 331 2.65 -13.28 3.53
C GLN A 331 1.88 -12.43 2.51
N TYR A 332 2.23 -11.16 2.43
CA TYR A 332 1.76 -10.29 1.36
C TYR A 332 2.59 -10.52 0.09
N PRO A 333 1.95 -10.76 -1.07
CA PRO A 333 2.64 -11.23 -2.28
C PRO A 333 3.43 -10.15 -3.02
N LEU A 334 3.09 -8.87 -2.81
CA LEU A 334 3.67 -7.74 -3.51
C LEU A 334 4.65 -6.96 -2.62
N ALA A 335 5.53 -6.19 -3.24
CA ALA A 335 6.34 -5.21 -2.55
C ALA A 335 5.53 -3.92 -2.33
N ILE A 336 5.80 -3.22 -1.24
CA ILE A 336 5.14 -1.95 -0.90
C ILE A 336 6.18 -0.84 -1.03
N VAL A 337 5.91 0.15 -1.89
CA VAL A 337 6.76 1.33 -2.06
C VAL A 337 6.06 2.53 -1.44
N GLU A 338 6.70 3.20 -0.49
CA GLU A 338 6.19 4.41 0.14
C GLU A 338 7.11 5.59 -0.22
N ILE A 339 6.55 6.60 -0.88
CA ILE A 339 7.23 7.82 -1.32
C ILE A 339 6.75 8.96 -0.43
N LYS A 340 7.66 9.60 0.29
CA LYS A 340 7.38 10.73 1.17
C LYS A 340 8.04 11.96 0.60
N VAL A 341 7.21 12.97 0.34
CA VAL A 341 7.65 14.28 -0.14
C VAL A 341 7.33 15.30 0.94
N GLN A 342 8.32 16.10 1.32
CA GLN A 342 8.14 17.23 2.22
C GLN A 342 7.33 18.32 1.53
N GLY A 343 6.23 18.74 2.17
CA GLY A 343 5.43 19.88 1.75
C GLY A 343 5.89 21.16 2.44
N GLY A 344 5.75 22.29 1.73
CA GLY A 344 6.10 23.63 2.22
C GLY A 344 4.90 24.58 2.35
N GLY A 345 3.65 24.10 2.36
CA GLY A 345 2.47 24.97 2.43
C GLY A 345 1.13 24.21 2.39
N GLU A 346 0.02 24.94 2.15
CA GLU A 346 -1.38 24.43 2.17
C GLU A 346 -1.70 23.33 1.13
N TYR A 347 -0.80 23.06 0.18
CA TYR A 347 -1.01 22.08 -0.90
C TYR A 347 -0.03 20.92 -0.79
N ASP A 348 -0.54 19.70 -0.97
CA ASP A 348 0.27 18.48 -1.07
C ASP A 348 1.30 18.66 -2.21
N PRO A 349 2.62 18.60 -1.93
CA PRO A 349 3.63 18.64 -2.97
C PRO A 349 3.42 17.51 -3.99
N PRO A 350 3.50 17.81 -5.30
CA PRO A 350 3.47 16.79 -6.33
C PRO A 350 4.73 15.92 -6.23
N MET A 351 4.61 14.69 -6.74
CA MET A 351 5.76 13.81 -6.87
C MET A 351 6.74 14.37 -7.91
N PRO A 352 8.07 14.20 -7.75
CA PRO A 352 9.02 14.64 -8.77
C PRO A 352 8.73 13.98 -10.12
N ALA A 353 8.77 14.75 -11.21
CA ALA A 353 8.41 14.28 -12.55
C ALA A 353 9.25 13.08 -13.05
N TRP A 354 10.51 12.97 -12.60
CA TRP A 354 11.34 11.79 -12.91
C TRP A 354 10.80 10.53 -12.24
N LEU A 355 10.29 10.65 -11.01
CA LEU A 355 9.75 9.55 -10.23
C LEU A 355 8.35 9.16 -10.72
N GLU A 356 7.53 10.13 -11.14
CA GLU A 356 6.26 9.86 -11.84
C GLU A 356 6.45 8.96 -13.05
N LYS A 357 7.45 9.26 -13.91
CA LYS A 357 7.77 8.43 -15.07
C LYS A 357 8.18 7.00 -14.69
N ILE A 358 8.95 6.83 -13.62
CA ILE A 358 9.38 5.50 -13.14
C ILE A 358 8.19 4.72 -12.59
N VAL A 359 7.32 5.38 -11.81
CA VAL A 359 6.08 4.79 -11.27
C VAL A 359 5.17 4.30 -12.39
N GLU A 360 5.00 5.12 -13.44
CA GLU A 360 4.24 4.76 -14.64
C GLU A 360 4.90 3.59 -15.41
N ALA A 361 6.22 3.64 -15.62
CA ALA A 361 6.96 2.61 -16.35
C ALA A 361 6.84 1.22 -15.70
N HIS A 362 6.83 1.17 -14.37
CA HIS A 362 6.67 -0.06 -13.60
C HIS A 362 5.21 -0.47 -13.37
N ASN A 363 4.23 0.27 -13.92
CA ASN A 363 2.79 0.05 -13.70
C ASN A 363 2.44 -0.07 -12.20
N MET A 364 3.06 0.75 -11.37
CA MET A 364 2.84 0.75 -9.93
C MET A 364 1.42 1.21 -9.61
N VAL A 365 0.72 0.47 -8.74
CA VAL A 365 -0.67 0.79 -8.39
C VAL A 365 -0.68 1.54 -7.07
N GLU A 366 -1.24 2.76 -7.07
CA GLU A 366 -1.41 3.54 -5.85
C GLU A 366 -2.54 2.96 -5.00
N LEU A 367 -2.25 2.58 -3.75
CA LEU A 367 -3.22 2.04 -2.81
C LEU A 367 -3.00 2.66 -1.43
N GLU A 368 -4.07 2.94 -0.68
CA GLU A 368 -3.99 3.36 0.72
C GLU A 368 -3.64 2.20 1.69
N ILE A 369 -2.66 1.38 1.30
CA ILE A 369 -2.33 0.14 1.99
C ILE A 369 -1.89 0.39 3.43
N SER A 370 -2.45 -0.42 4.33
CA SER A 370 -2.05 -0.48 5.74
C SER A 370 -1.68 -1.91 6.06
N LYS A 371 -0.43 -2.13 6.49
CA LYS A 371 0.07 -3.44 6.91
C LYS A 371 -0.81 -4.06 8.01
N TYR A 372 -1.30 -3.23 8.94
CA TYR A 372 -2.21 -3.68 9.99
C TYR A 372 -3.57 -4.12 9.42
N LEU A 373 -4.18 -3.28 8.56
CA LEU A 373 -5.49 -3.61 8.00
C LEU A 373 -5.44 -4.87 7.14
N PHE A 374 -4.39 -5.02 6.32
CA PHE A 374 -4.18 -6.24 5.53
C PHE A 374 -4.09 -7.46 6.44
N ALA A 375 -3.26 -7.38 7.48
CA ALA A 375 -2.99 -8.52 8.35
C ALA A 375 -4.23 -8.97 9.12
N VAL A 376 -5.01 -8.04 9.69
CA VAL A 376 -6.27 -8.37 10.37
C VAL A 376 -7.27 -8.95 9.38
N ALA A 377 -7.44 -8.32 8.20
CA ALA A 377 -8.39 -8.81 7.20
C ALA A 377 -8.06 -10.23 6.69
N ALA A 378 -6.77 -10.57 6.63
CA ALA A 378 -6.31 -11.87 6.18
C ALA A 378 -6.35 -12.96 7.28
N LEU A 379 -6.02 -12.61 8.53
CA LEU A 379 -5.86 -13.59 9.62
C LEU A 379 -7.09 -13.70 10.54
N LEU A 380 -7.89 -12.64 10.66
CA LEU A 380 -9.07 -12.56 11.52
C LEU A 380 -10.32 -12.15 10.73
N PRO A 381 -10.66 -12.81 9.60
CA PRO A 381 -11.78 -12.41 8.76
C PRO A 381 -13.14 -12.52 9.45
N ASN A 382 -13.27 -13.38 10.47
CA ASN A 382 -14.52 -13.58 11.21
C ASN A 382 -14.73 -12.54 12.33
N GLU A 383 -13.67 -11.84 12.74
CA GLU A 383 -13.70 -10.83 13.81
C GLU A 383 -13.95 -9.42 13.27
N ILE A 384 -14.13 -9.27 11.95
CA ILE A 384 -14.24 -7.95 11.31
C ILE A 384 -15.58 -7.72 10.59
N ALA A 385 -16.15 -6.54 10.82
CA ALA A 385 -17.32 -6.06 10.08
C ALA A 385 -17.00 -5.43 8.71
N TYR A 386 -15.79 -4.90 8.52
CA TYR A 386 -15.41 -4.13 7.33
C TYR A 386 -14.08 -4.59 6.75
N VAL A 387 -14.10 -5.02 5.49
CA VAL A 387 -12.87 -5.29 4.72
C VAL A 387 -12.46 -4.01 3.96
N PRO A 388 -11.17 -3.61 3.97
CA PRO A 388 -10.72 -2.45 3.22
C PRO A 388 -10.99 -2.61 1.72
N GLU A 389 -11.46 -1.54 1.06
CA GLU A 389 -11.82 -1.55 -0.37
C GLU A 389 -10.69 -2.07 -1.27
N TRP A 390 -9.45 -1.68 -1.00
CA TRP A 390 -8.28 -2.10 -1.78
C TRP A 390 -7.82 -3.54 -1.52
N PHE A 391 -8.38 -4.25 -0.53
CA PHE A 391 -7.86 -5.54 -0.09
C PHE A 391 -7.91 -6.59 -1.20
N HIS A 392 -9.08 -6.80 -1.81
CA HIS A 392 -9.25 -7.79 -2.88
C HIS A 392 -8.50 -7.38 -4.16
N ASP A 393 -8.54 -6.09 -4.51
CA ASP A 393 -7.79 -5.55 -5.65
C ASP A 393 -6.29 -5.81 -5.51
N SER A 394 -5.75 -5.59 -4.30
CA SER A 394 -4.32 -5.79 -4.03
C SER A 394 -3.87 -7.25 -4.20
N LEU A 395 -4.76 -8.21 -3.91
CA LEU A 395 -4.51 -9.64 -4.08
C LEU A 395 -4.65 -10.06 -5.55
N ALA A 396 -5.61 -9.49 -6.29
CA ALA A 396 -5.80 -9.78 -7.72
C ALA A 396 -4.60 -9.36 -8.59
N LEU A 397 -3.87 -8.32 -8.17
CA LEU A 397 -2.63 -7.87 -8.82
C LEU A 397 -1.51 -8.93 -8.85
N GLN A 398 -1.58 -9.96 -7.98
CA GLN A 398 -0.69 -11.12 -8.05
C GLN A 398 -1.01 -12.01 -9.25
N THR A 399 -2.29 -12.24 -9.52
CA THR A 399 -2.78 -13.20 -10.52
C THR A 399 -2.88 -12.61 -11.93
N GLU A 400 -3.00 -11.29 -12.06
CA GLU A 400 -3.14 -10.65 -13.37
C GLU A 400 -1.80 -10.64 -14.15
N VAL A 401 -1.72 -11.53 -15.13
CA VAL A 401 -0.84 -11.43 -16.29
C VAL A 401 -1.32 -10.22 -17.11
N HIS A 402 -0.58 -9.11 -17.04
CA HIS A 402 -0.58 -8.02 -18.03
C HIS A 402 -1.96 -7.56 -18.55
N GLN A 403 -2.95 -7.35 -17.69
CA GLN A 403 -4.03 -6.43 -18.07
C GLN A 403 -3.60 -5.03 -17.67
N LYS A 404 -3.19 -4.23 -18.66
CA LYS A 404 -2.97 -2.79 -18.52
C LYS A 404 -4.25 -2.14 -17.98
N LYS A 405 -4.42 -2.09 -16.66
CA LYS A 405 -5.39 -1.16 -16.05
C LYS A 405 -4.86 0.24 -16.35
N LYS A 406 -5.67 1.03 -17.05
CA LYS A 406 -5.38 2.45 -17.28
C LYS A 406 -5.09 3.10 -15.92
N PRO A 407 -4.09 3.99 -15.81
CA PRO A 407 -3.82 4.69 -14.56
C PRO A 407 -5.11 5.38 -14.09
N SER A 408 -5.49 5.13 -12.84
CA SER A 408 -6.58 5.85 -12.20
C SER A 408 -6.16 7.31 -12.06
N VAL A 409 -6.63 8.17 -12.95
CA VAL A 409 -6.34 9.60 -12.88
C VAL A 409 -6.99 10.13 -11.60
N ARG A 410 -6.19 10.66 -10.67
CA ARG A 410 -6.68 11.33 -9.46
C ARG A 410 -7.40 12.61 -9.88
N ILE A 411 -8.72 12.55 -9.99
CA ILE A 411 -9.55 13.71 -10.30
C ILE A 411 -9.70 14.53 -9.01
N ASP A 412 -9.30 15.80 -9.04
CA ASP A 412 -9.52 16.72 -7.92
C ASP A 412 -11.03 16.77 -7.59
N PRO A 413 -11.44 16.48 -6.33
CA PRO A 413 -12.84 16.55 -5.91
C PRO A 413 -13.51 17.89 -6.25
N ARG A 414 -12.75 19.00 -6.28
CA ARG A 414 -13.27 20.32 -6.66
C ARG A 414 -13.77 20.34 -8.11
N THR A 415 -13.16 19.56 -9.00
CA THR A 415 -13.54 19.48 -10.42
C THR A 415 -14.85 18.74 -10.61
N ILE A 416 -15.06 17.68 -9.83
CA ILE A 416 -16.32 16.92 -9.79
C ILE A 416 -17.45 17.81 -9.26
N LEU A 417 -17.23 18.45 -8.11
CA LEU A 417 -18.21 19.37 -7.49
C LEU A 417 -18.54 20.57 -8.40
N LYS A 418 -17.56 21.11 -9.14
CA LYS A 418 -17.82 22.16 -10.14
C LYS A 418 -18.72 21.64 -11.27
N THR A 419 -18.49 20.42 -11.73
CA THR A 419 -19.27 19.80 -12.81
C THR A 419 -20.70 19.54 -12.35
N GLU A 420 -20.89 19.02 -11.14
CA GLU A 420 -22.20 18.84 -10.51
C GLU A 420 -22.95 20.17 -10.32
N ASN A 421 -22.26 21.19 -9.79
CA ASN A 421 -22.84 22.53 -9.62
C ASN A 421 -23.30 23.15 -10.94
N ILE A 422 -22.55 22.95 -12.03
CA ILE A 422 -22.98 23.42 -13.35
C ILE A 422 -24.24 22.67 -13.81
N THR A 423 -24.31 21.36 -13.63
CA THR A 423 -25.51 20.56 -13.96
C THR A 423 -26.72 20.97 -13.12
N LEU A 424 -26.54 21.23 -11.83
CA LEU A 424 -27.61 21.69 -10.95
C LEU A 424 -28.14 23.08 -11.36
N LYS A 425 -27.26 23.99 -11.80
CA LYS A 425 -27.68 25.28 -12.36
C LYS A 425 -28.56 25.09 -13.60
N TRP A 426 -28.21 24.14 -14.47
CA TRP A 426 -29.03 23.80 -15.64
C TRP A 426 -30.41 23.24 -15.27
N PHE A 427 -30.48 22.38 -14.26
CA PHE A 427 -31.77 21.92 -13.73
C PHE A 427 -32.59 23.08 -13.15
N GLY A 428 -31.95 24.04 -12.48
CA GLY A 428 -32.60 25.28 -12.04
C GLY A 428 -33.15 26.14 -13.18
N VAL A 429 -32.49 26.16 -14.35
CA VAL A 429 -33.03 26.85 -15.54
C VAL A 429 -34.23 26.08 -16.12
N ALA A 430 -34.19 24.75 -16.11
CA ALA A 430 -35.28 23.92 -16.61
C ALA A 430 -36.57 24.03 -15.79
N THR A 431 -36.51 24.49 -14.54
CA THR A 431 -37.71 24.71 -13.71
C THR A 431 -38.45 26.01 -14.05
N ILE A 432 -37.84 26.94 -14.80
CA ILE A 432 -38.47 28.23 -15.13
C ILE A 432 -39.74 28.04 -15.98
N PRO A 433 -39.72 27.29 -17.12
CA PRO A 433 -40.95 27.02 -17.86
C PRO A 433 -41.96 26.27 -17.00
N LEU A 434 -41.54 25.19 -16.34
CA LEU A 434 -42.41 24.36 -15.49
C LEU A 434 -43.09 25.16 -14.36
N GLY A 435 -42.35 26.04 -13.68
CA GLY A 435 -42.84 26.89 -12.61
C GLY A 435 -43.82 27.95 -13.10
N SER A 436 -43.57 28.56 -14.26
CA SER A 436 -44.48 29.55 -14.86
C SER A 436 -45.88 28.97 -15.15
N VAL A 437 -45.93 27.68 -15.48
CA VAL A 437 -47.18 26.96 -15.76
C VAL A 437 -47.95 26.60 -14.49
N ILE A 438 -47.25 26.26 -13.40
CA ILE A 438 -47.88 25.99 -12.10
C ILE A 438 -48.52 27.26 -11.53
N VAL A 439 -47.80 28.39 -11.60
CA VAL A 439 -48.28 29.68 -11.10
C VAL A 439 -49.52 30.16 -11.88
N SER A 440 -49.58 29.87 -13.18
CA SER A 440 -50.62 30.38 -14.07
C SER A 440 -51.75 29.39 -14.36
N SER A 441 -51.88 28.31 -13.59
CA SER A 441 -52.66 27.09 -13.93
C SER A 441 -54.12 27.28 -14.36
N ARG A 442 -54.76 28.44 -14.12
CA ARG A 442 -56.12 28.76 -14.56
C ARG A 442 -56.22 29.70 -15.78
N ARG A 443 -55.11 30.31 -16.21
CA ARG A 443 -55.07 31.34 -17.27
C ARG A 443 -54.36 30.90 -18.55
N VAL A 444 -54.05 29.60 -18.65
CA VAL A 444 -53.14 29.07 -19.67
C VAL A 444 -53.73 27.81 -20.31
N SER A 445 -53.66 27.72 -21.64
CA SER A 445 -54.15 26.57 -22.40
C SER A 445 -53.31 25.30 -22.15
N ARG A 446 -53.95 24.12 -22.19
CA ARG A 446 -53.27 22.81 -22.07
C ARG A 446 -52.12 22.62 -23.07
N THR A 447 -52.23 23.26 -24.24
CA THR A 447 -51.18 23.26 -25.27
C THR A 447 -49.90 23.92 -24.75
N LEU A 448 -50.01 25.05 -24.05
CA LEU A 448 -48.86 25.75 -23.49
C LEU A 448 -48.21 24.97 -22.34
N HIS A 449 -49.00 24.21 -21.55
CA HIS A 449 -48.47 23.27 -20.55
C HIS A 449 -47.55 22.21 -21.21
N LEU A 450 -48.00 21.61 -22.32
CA LEU A 450 -47.23 20.58 -23.04
C LEU A 450 -45.97 21.15 -23.69
N VAL A 451 -46.05 22.37 -24.24
CA VAL A 451 -44.89 23.06 -24.82
C VAL A 451 -43.86 23.39 -23.73
N SER A 452 -44.30 23.96 -22.60
CA SER A 452 -43.43 24.23 -21.45
C SER A 452 -42.73 22.97 -20.94
N LEU A 453 -43.49 21.89 -20.75
CA LEU A 453 -42.95 20.60 -20.31
C LEU A 453 -41.88 20.09 -21.29
N SER A 454 -42.13 20.22 -22.59
CA SER A 454 -41.19 19.82 -23.65
C SER A 454 -39.88 20.62 -23.59
N PHE A 455 -39.95 21.94 -23.37
CA PHE A 455 -38.77 22.79 -23.19
C PHE A 455 -37.97 22.41 -21.94
N SER A 456 -38.65 22.19 -20.80
CA SER A 456 -38.00 21.74 -19.57
C SER A 456 -37.30 20.38 -19.75
N ILE A 457 -37.95 19.41 -20.40
CA ILE A 457 -37.37 18.10 -20.70
C ILE A 457 -36.14 18.23 -21.60
N LEU A 458 -36.20 19.06 -22.64
CA LEU A 458 -35.08 19.27 -23.56
C LEU A 458 -33.83 19.80 -22.83
N ILE A 459 -34.02 20.78 -21.93
CA ILE A 459 -32.94 21.36 -21.13
C ILE A 459 -32.34 20.30 -20.17
N ILE A 460 -33.18 19.50 -19.52
CA ILE A 460 -32.72 18.42 -18.62
C ILE A 460 -31.92 17.37 -19.39
N VAL A 461 -32.42 16.91 -20.53
CA VAL A 461 -31.72 15.91 -21.37
C VAL A 461 -30.38 16.44 -21.86
N TYR A 462 -30.32 17.70 -22.29
CA TYR A 462 -29.07 18.35 -22.69
C TYR A 462 -28.06 18.40 -21.54
N ALA A 463 -28.49 18.85 -20.36
CA ALA A 463 -27.65 18.97 -19.17
C ALA A 463 -27.11 17.60 -18.70
N THR A 464 -27.97 16.58 -18.66
CA THR A 464 -27.59 15.21 -18.29
C THR A 464 -26.60 14.63 -19.28
N ARG A 465 -26.83 14.80 -20.59
CA ARG A 465 -25.89 14.32 -21.62
C ARG A 465 -24.51 14.98 -21.48
N LEU A 466 -24.47 16.28 -21.22
CA LEU A 466 -23.22 17.02 -21.06
C LEU A 466 -22.49 16.61 -19.78
N TYR A 467 -23.22 16.34 -18.69
CA TYR A 467 -22.66 15.79 -17.46
C TYR A 467 -21.99 14.43 -17.70
N LEU A 468 -22.69 13.49 -18.34
CA LEU A 468 -22.16 12.16 -18.64
C LEU A 468 -20.89 12.24 -19.50
N LEU A 469 -20.88 13.09 -20.54
CA LEU A 469 -19.72 13.29 -21.39
C LEU A 469 -18.53 13.90 -20.64
N ARG A 470 -18.76 14.82 -19.69
CA ARG A 470 -17.69 15.37 -18.85
C ARG A 470 -17.14 14.34 -17.88
N VAL A 471 -17.99 13.52 -17.27
CA VAL A 471 -17.58 12.40 -16.41
C VAL A 471 -16.72 11.43 -17.21
N GLU A 472 -17.15 11.06 -18.42
CA GLU A 472 -16.39 10.17 -19.30
C GLU A 472 -15.03 10.76 -19.74
N LEU A 473 -14.96 12.06 -20.00
CA LEU A 473 -13.69 12.72 -20.32
C LEU A 473 -12.74 12.75 -19.11
N LEU A 474 -13.27 13.03 -17.91
CA LEU A 474 -12.50 13.05 -16.66
C LEU A 474 -11.97 11.65 -16.31
N THR A 475 -12.79 10.61 -16.43
CA THR A 475 -12.36 9.21 -16.19
C THR A 475 -11.32 8.74 -17.20
N ASN A 476 -11.28 9.34 -18.39
CA ASN A 476 -10.28 9.06 -19.42
C ASN A 476 -9.08 10.04 -19.43
N GLY A 477 -8.97 10.94 -18.44
CA GLY A 477 -7.85 11.89 -18.34
C GLY A 477 -7.79 12.96 -19.42
N LYS A 478 -8.91 13.24 -20.11
CA LYS A 478 -8.98 14.25 -21.19
C LYS A 478 -9.45 15.60 -20.65
N ALA A 479 -9.01 16.68 -21.29
CA ALA A 479 -9.41 18.04 -20.93
C ALA A 479 -10.92 18.26 -21.08
N LEU A 480 -11.51 18.98 -20.12
CA LEU A 480 -12.91 19.41 -20.18
C LEU A 480 -13.09 20.43 -21.31
N LEU A 481 -13.99 20.14 -22.24
CA LEU A 481 -14.34 21.08 -23.31
C LEU A 481 -15.32 22.14 -22.77
N PRO A 482 -15.09 23.44 -23.03
CA PRO A 482 -16.02 24.48 -22.65
C PRO A 482 -17.31 24.38 -23.48
N ASP A 483 -18.46 24.54 -22.80
CA ASP A 483 -19.74 24.59 -23.49
C ASP A 483 -19.92 25.93 -24.21
N ARG A 484 -19.60 25.96 -25.50
CA ARG A 484 -19.69 27.17 -26.33
C ARG A 484 -21.10 27.47 -26.84
N LYS A 485 -22.02 26.49 -26.81
CA LYS A 485 -23.31 26.59 -27.52
C LYS A 485 -24.52 26.46 -26.59
N GLY A 486 -24.39 25.81 -25.43
CA GLY A 486 -25.51 25.53 -24.54
C GLY A 486 -26.21 26.79 -24.04
N MET A 487 -25.46 27.77 -23.52
CA MET A 487 -26.07 29.01 -23.01
C MET A 487 -26.83 29.79 -24.10
N VAL A 488 -26.33 29.77 -25.34
CA VAL A 488 -27.01 30.39 -26.48
C VAL A 488 -28.30 29.63 -26.82
N LEU A 489 -28.24 28.30 -26.86
CA LEU A 489 -29.41 27.45 -27.09
C LEU A 489 -30.49 27.68 -26.02
N ALA A 490 -30.10 27.71 -24.74
CA ALA A 490 -31.02 27.94 -23.63
C ALA A 490 -31.63 29.34 -23.67
N ALA A 491 -30.84 30.37 -23.96
CA ALA A 491 -31.35 31.72 -24.13
C ALA A 491 -32.36 31.79 -25.28
N VAL A 492 -32.07 31.18 -26.43
CA VAL A 492 -33.00 31.13 -27.57
C VAL A 492 -34.28 30.38 -27.20
N CYS A 493 -34.19 29.23 -26.53
CA CYS A 493 -35.34 28.46 -26.07
C CYS A 493 -36.20 29.23 -25.06
N LEU A 494 -35.58 29.91 -24.09
CA LEU A 494 -36.30 30.71 -23.08
C LEU A 494 -36.92 31.97 -23.67
N CYS A 495 -36.25 32.64 -24.60
CA CYS A 495 -36.82 33.79 -25.32
C CYS A 495 -37.99 33.37 -26.19
N ALA A 496 -37.86 32.27 -26.95
CA ALA A 496 -38.95 31.72 -27.75
C ALA A 496 -40.13 31.29 -26.87
N TYR A 497 -39.85 30.64 -25.74
CA TYR A 497 -40.86 30.30 -24.73
C TYR A 497 -41.55 31.55 -24.18
N GLY A 498 -40.79 32.59 -23.79
CA GLY A 498 -41.34 33.84 -23.26
C GLY A 498 -42.26 34.56 -24.25
N ILE A 499 -41.86 34.63 -25.53
CA ILE A 499 -42.69 35.21 -26.60
C ILE A 499 -43.98 34.40 -26.76
N LEU A 500 -43.87 33.08 -26.89
CA LEU A 500 -45.03 32.19 -27.02
C LEU A 500 -45.96 32.32 -25.80
N TYR A 501 -45.38 32.41 -24.61
CA TYR A 501 -46.10 32.56 -23.36
C TYR A 501 -46.86 33.89 -23.30
N THR A 502 -46.25 35.00 -23.73
CA THR A 502 -46.93 36.31 -23.78
C THR A 502 -48.05 36.39 -24.82
N LEU A 503 -47.94 35.64 -25.93
CA LEU A 503 -48.96 35.64 -26.98
C LEU A 503 -50.16 34.75 -26.66
N MET A 504 -49.98 33.75 -25.78
CA MET A 504 -50.95 32.69 -25.50
C MET A 504 -51.51 32.76 -24.06
N ILE A 505 -51.13 33.77 -23.29
CA ILE A 505 -51.71 34.03 -21.98
C ILE A 505 -52.96 34.90 -22.17
N ASP A 506 -54.13 34.36 -21.82
CA ASP A 506 -55.35 35.13 -21.85
C ASP A 506 -55.34 36.12 -20.68
N PHE A 507 -55.38 37.41 -20.99
CA PHE A 507 -55.61 38.48 -20.00
C PHE A 507 -57.12 38.60 -19.76
N GLU A 508 -57.71 37.64 -19.06
CA GLU A 508 -59.00 37.81 -18.38
C GLU A 508 -58.82 37.95 -16.86
#